data_AF-A0A699JEQ0-F1
#
_entry.id   AF-A0A699JEQ0-F1
#
_cell.length_a   1.000
_cell.length_b   1.000
_cell.length_c   1.000
_cell.angle_alpha   90.00
_cell.angle_beta   90.00
_cell.angle_gamma   90.00
#
_symmetry.space_group_name_H-M   'P 1'
#
loop_
_entity.id
_entity.type
_entity.pdbx_description
1 polymer ?
#
loop_
_entity_poly.entity_id
_entity_poly.type
_entity_poly.pdbx_seq_one_letter_code
_entity_poly.pdbx_strand_id
1 'polypeptide(L)'
;MSNISNNLQTQTSNTLYNAIMEADNKDRPPMLAPGNYVQWKSRIKRYIDTKPNHELIYYCLENPPYESGWKDKEVPTSEGSSITRTERVNENYKNVSQEIRDQLNAEAEAVQIILTGI
;
A
#
# COMPACT_ATOMS: atom_id res chain seq x y z
N MET A 1 19.96 16.13 3.56
CA MET A 1 18.95 15.93 4.62
C MET A 1 18.20 14.65 4.32
N SER A 2 18.39 13.64 5.15
CA SER A 2 18.02 12.25 4.88
C SER A 2 16.51 12.02 5.06
N ASN A 3 15.82 11.63 3.98
CA ASN A 3 14.42 11.20 4.00
C ASN A 3 14.32 9.76 4.55
N ILE A 4 14.52 9.61 5.87
CA ILE A 4 14.37 8.33 6.58
C ILE A 4 12.87 8.02 6.84
N SER A 5 11.99 9.02 6.72
CA SER A 5 10.56 8.90 7.02
C SER A 5 9.82 7.88 6.14
N ASN A 6 10.14 7.81 4.84
CA ASN A 6 9.31 7.02 3.91
C ASN A 6 9.55 5.51 4.05
N ASN A 7 10.80 5.08 4.26
CA ASN A 7 11.13 3.65 4.33
C ASN A 7 10.65 3.01 5.66
N LEU A 8 10.75 3.73 6.78
CA LEU A 8 10.18 3.30 8.06
C LEU A 8 8.64 3.25 8.01
N GLN A 9 8.00 4.15 7.27
CA GLN A 9 6.54 4.24 7.18
C GLN A 9 5.95 3.12 6.33
N THR A 10 6.57 2.72 5.21
CA THR A 10 6.16 1.51 4.47
C THR A 10 6.45 0.24 5.26
N GLN A 11 7.61 0.12 5.91
CA GLN A 11 7.96 -1.11 6.65
C GLN A 11 7.05 -1.34 7.87
N THR A 12 6.62 -0.27 8.53
CA THR A 12 5.64 -0.32 9.63
C THR A 12 4.23 -0.61 9.10
N SER A 13 3.82 0.02 7.99
CA SER A 13 2.51 -0.21 7.37
C SER A 13 2.36 -1.65 6.84
N ASN A 14 3.41 -2.21 6.24
CA ASN A 14 3.41 -3.58 5.70
C ASN A 14 3.33 -4.63 6.82
N THR A 15 4.03 -4.40 7.94
CA THR A 15 3.95 -5.26 9.13
C THR A 15 2.56 -5.23 9.74
N LEU A 16 1.97 -4.04 9.85
CA LEU A 16 0.63 -3.85 10.40
C LEU A 16 -0.45 -4.43 9.48
N TYR A 17 -0.31 -4.22 8.17
CA TYR A 17 -1.19 -4.76 7.13
C TYR A 17 -1.20 -6.29 7.14
N ASN A 18 -0.02 -6.93 7.16
CA ASN A 18 0.08 -8.38 7.24
C ASN A 18 -0.52 -8.92 8.56
N ALA A 19 -0.28 -8.25 9.68
CA ALA A 19 -0.89 -8.63 10.96
C ALA A 19 -2.43 -8.51 10.95
N ILE A 20 -2.96 -7.52 10.25
CA ILE A 20 -4.39 -7.30 10.06
C ILE A 20 -5.00 -8.36 9.12
N MET A 21 -4.34 -8.70 8.02
CA MET A 21 -4.79 -9.73 7.08
C MET A 21 -4.73 -11.14 7.70
N GLU A 22 -3.70 -11.45 8.47
CA GLU A 22 -3.63 -12.68 9.28
C GLU A 22 -4.75 -12.73 10.32
N ALA A 23 -5.08 -11.59 10.94
CA ALA A 23 -6.23 -11.47 11.84
C ALA A 23 -7.58 -11.63 11.11
N ASP A 24 -7.72 -11.17 9.86
CA ASP A 24 -8.96 -11.38 9.09
C ASP A 24 -9.14 -12.83 8.63
N ASN A 25 -8.05 -13.59 8.44
CA ASN A 25 -8.07 -14.96 7.93
C ASN A 25 -8.32 -16.05 9.00
N LYS A 26 -7.98 -15.84 10.27
CA LYS A 26 -8.21 -16.85 11.34
C LYS A 26 -8.63 -16.33 12.71
N ASP A 27 -8.15 -15.17 13.12
CA ASP A 27 -8.44 -14.63 14.45
C ASP A 27 -8.61 -13.12 14.35
N ARG A 28 -9.87 -12.78 14.14
CA ARG A 28 -10.49 -11.47 14.21
C ARG A 28 -9.65 -10.34 14.86
N PRO A 29 -9.75 -9.09 14.35
CA PRO A 29 -9.21 -7.94 15.06
C PRO A 29 -9.64 -7.97 16.54
N PRO A 30 -8.71 -7.90 17.51
CA PRO A 30 -9.01 -8.06 18.94
C PRO A 30 -10.02 -7.05 19.49
N MET A 31 -10.40 -6.05 18.68
CA MET A 31 -11.35 -5.00 19.01
C MET A 31 -12.83 -5.33 18.77
N LEU A 32 -13.17 -6.37 18.01
CA LEU A 32 -14.58 -6.66 17.72
C LEU A 32 -15.10 -7.73 18.73
N ALA A 33 -16.43 -7.89 18.97
CA ALA A 33 -17.09 -8.99 19.76
C ALA A 33 -17.88 -10.04 18.89
N PRO A 34 -17.72 -11.39 18.97
CA PRO A 34 -17.78 -12.33 17.81
C PRO A 34 -18.93 -12.19 16.81
N GLY A 35 -20.13 -11.80 17.25
CA GLY A 35 -21.28 -11.53 16.38
C GLY A 35 -21.16 -10.29 15.47
N ASN A 36 -20.21 -9.39 15.72
CA ASN A 36 -20.12 -8.10 15.01
C ASN A 36 -19.28 -8.16 13.73
N TYR A 37 -18.63 -9.29 13.42
CA TYR A 37 -17.73 -9.38 12.25
C TYR A 37 -18.46 -9.17 10.91
N VAL A 38 -19.60 -9.85 10.70
CA VAL A 38 -20.38 -9.73 9.46
C VAL A 38 -20.89 -8.29 9.26
N GLN A 39 -21.32 -7.65 10.36
CA GLN A 39 -21.78 -6.26 10.33
C GLN A 39 -20.63 -5.30 10.06
N TRP A 40 -19.48 -5.49 10.71
CA TRP A 40 -18.27 -4.69 10.50
C TRP A 40 -17.76 -4.80 9.07
N LYS A 41 -17.66 -6.02 8.53
CA LYS A 41 -17.27 -6.27 7.14
C LYS A 41 -18.20 -5.58 6.15
N SER A 42 -19.52 -5.59 6.43
CA SER A 42 -20.51 -4.88 5.62
C SER A 42 -20.38 -3.35 5.69
N ARG A 43 -20.02 -2.81 6.86
CA ARG A 43 -19.80 -1.37 7.06
C ARG A 43 -18.56 -0.89 6.31
N ILE A 44 -17.44 -1.60 6.46
CA ILE A 44 -16.20 -1.34 5.72
C ILE A 44 -16.45 -1.38 4.22
N LYS A 45 -17.12 -2.42 3.72
CA LYS A 45 -17.43 -2.54 2.29
C LYS A 45 -18.19 -1.31 1.79
N ARG A 46 -19.26 -0.94 2.49
CA ARG A 46 -20.07 0.23 2.15
C ARG A 46 -19.27 1.53 2.22
N TYR A 47 -18.38 1.67 3.20
CA TYR A 47 -17.53 2.85 3.33
C TYR A 47 -16.55 2.96 2.16
N ILE A 48 -15.87 1.85 1.82
CA ILE A 48 -14.95 1.77 0.66
C ILE A 48 -15.69 2.12 -0.62
N ASP A 49 -16.89 1.57 -0.86
CA ASP A 49 -17.70 1.83 -2.07
C ASP A 49 -18.03 3.33 -2.26
N THR A 50 -17.93 4.17 -1.22
CA THR A 50 -18.14 5.63 -1.33
C THR A 50 -16.90 6.42 -1.75
N LYS A 51 -15.74 5.77 -1.84
CA LYS A 51 -14.46 6.42 -2.10
C LYS A 51 -14.14 6.49 -3.59
N PRO A 52 -13.51 7.58 -4.07
CA PRO A 52 -13.12 7.70 -5.47
C PRO A 52 -12.04 6.69 -5.91
N ASN A 53 -11.21 6.22 -4.97
CA ASN A 53 -10.15 5.23 -5.15
C ASN A 53 -10.55 3.83 -4.64
N HIS A 54 -11.85 3.52 -4.56
CA HIS A 54 -12.35 2.27 -3.99
C HIS A 54 -11.78 1.00 -4.65
N GLU A 55 -11.60 0.99 -5.98
CA GLU A 55 -10.98 -0.13 -6.70
C GLU A 55 -9.54 -0.38 -6.23
N LEU A 56 -8.75 0.68 -6.06
CA LEU A 56 -7.39 0.60 -5.54
C LEU A 56 -7.37 0.11 -4.09
N ILE A 57 -8.31 0.58 -3.27
CA ILE A 57 -8.42 0.13 -1.88
C ILE A 57 -8.77 -1.38 -1.83
N TYR A 58 -9.71 -1.85 -2.65
CA TYR A 58 -10.01 -3.29 -2.74
C TYR A 58 -8.81 -4.09 -3.21
N TYR A 59 -8.13 -3.62 -4.26
CA TYR A 59 -6.90 -4.23 -4.74
C TYR A 59 -5.86 -4.35 -3.61
N CYS A 60 -5.69 -3.30 -2.82
CA CYS A 60 -4.76 -3.27 -1.69
C CYS A 60 -5.19 -4.14 -0.51
N LEU A 61 -6.45 -4.59 -0.41
CA LEU A 61 -6.92 -5.54 0.61
C LEU A 61 -6.77 -7.00 0.18
N GLU A 62 -6.80 -7.25 -1.13
CA GLU A 62 -6.70 -8.61 -1.68
C GLU A 62 -5.25 -9.01 -2.03
N ASN A 63 -4.36 -8.03 -2.16
CA ASN A 63 -2.97 -8.22 -2.58
C ASN A 63 -1.98 -7.83 -1.48
N PRO A 64 -0.77 -8.39 -1.50
CA PRO A 64 0.30 -7.93 -0.61
C PRO A 64 0.69 -6.48 -0.94
N PRO A 65 1.21 -5.74 0.04
CA PRO A 65 1.60 -4.35 -0.15
C PRO A 65 2.78 -4.23 -1.11
N TYR A 66 2.89 -3.08 -1.76
CA TYR A 66 3.98 -2.82 -2.70
C TYR A 66 5.34 -2.86 -2.01
N GLU A 67 6.26 -3.68 -2.53
CA GLU A 67 7.64 -3.75 -2.07
C GLU A 67 8.52 -2.74 -2.80
N SER A 68 8.82 -1.60 -2.16
CA SER A 68 9.83 -0.66 -2.64
C SER A 68 11.23 -1.28 -2.52
N GLY A 69 12.04 -1.20 -3.59
CA GLY A 69 13.38 -1.78 -3.58
C GLY A 69 14.37 -1.12 -4.53
N TRP A 70 15.51 -1.79 -4.70
CA TRP A 70 16.45 -1.43 -5.77
C TRP A 70 15.89 -1.93 -7.10
N LYS A 71 15.63 -1.02 -8.02
CA LYS A 71 15.23 -1.34 -9.39
C LYS A 71 16.28 -0.81 -10.36
N ASP A 72 16.45 -1.56 -11.43
CA ASP A 72 17.26 -1.14 -12.56
C ASP A 72 16.36 -0.30 -13.48
N LYS A 73 16.72 0.98 -13.68
CA LYS A 73 16.02 1.86 -14.62
C LYS A 73 16.91 2.12 -15.83
N GLU A 74 16.34 2.09 -17.03
CA GLU A 74 17.05 2.50 -18.24
C GLU A 74 17.00 4.03 -18.37
N VAL A 75 18.18 4.65 -18.40
CA VAL A 75 18.33 6.09 -18.61
C VAL A 75 18.99 6.32 -19.97
N PRO A 76 18.40 7.14 -20.86
CA PRO A 76 19.07 7.58 -22.08
C PRO A 76 20.30 8.42 -21.72
N THR A 77 21.45 8.05 -22.27
CA THR A 77 22.72 8.68 -21.89
C THR A 77 22.94 10.04 -22.59
N SER A 78 22.17 10.35 -23.64
CA SER A 78 22.15 11.63 -24.39
C SER A 78 20.94 11.66 -25.33
N GLU A 79 20.38 12.84 -25.63
CA GLU A 79 19.41 13.01 -26.73
C GLU A 79 20.05 12.51 -28.05
N GLY A 80 19.49 11.45 -28.64
CA GLY A 80 19.95 10.87 -29.90
C GLY A 80 20.91 9.66 -29.83
N SER A 81 21.32 9.20 -28.64
CA SER A 81 22.18 8.02 -28.49
C SER A 81 21.37 6.73 -28.27
N SER A 82 21.69 5.65 -28.99
CA SER A 82 21.13 4.31 -28.77
C SER A 82 21.69 3.60 -27.53
N ILE A 83 22.62 4.26 -26.81
CA ILE A 83 23.20 3.72 -25.57
C ILE A 83 22.26 4.05 -24.42
N THR A 84 21.51 3.06 -23.95
CA THR A 84 20.78 3.09 -22.69
C THR A 84 21.70 2.64 -21.55
N ARG A 85 21.83 3.48 -20.51
CA ARG A 85 22.55 3.12 -19.29
C ARG A 85 21.57 2.59 -18.26
N THR A 86 21.76 1.35 -17.83
CA THR A 86 21.02 0.79 -16.69
C THR A 86 21.61 1.34 -15.41
N GLU A 87 20.81 2.11 -14.67
CA GLU A 87 21.19 2.68 -13.38
C GLU A 87 20.38 2.01 -12.28
N ARG A 88 21.07 1.46 -11.27
CA ARG A 88 20.41 0.87 -10.11
C ARG A 88 19.94 1.99 -9.18
N VAL A 89 18.64 2.17 -9.07
CA VAL A 89 18.02 3.23 -8.27
C VAL A 89 17.20 2.64 -7.15
N ASN A 90 17.36 3.21 -5.97
CA ASN A 90 16.50 2.91 -4.84
C ASN A 90 15.20 3.69 -5.00
N GLU A 91 14.09 2.97 -5.14
CA GLU A 91 12.76 3.56 -5.26
C GLU A 91 12.35 4.28 -3.97
N ASN A 92 11.84 5.49 -4.14
CA ASN A 92 11.28 6.32 -3.11
C ASN A 92 10.03 7.02 -3.65
N TYR A 93 9.18 7.52 -2.76
CA TYR A 93 7.92 8.16 -3.15
C TYR A 93 8.07 9.23 -4.24
N LYS A 94 9.20 9.95 -4.32
CA LYS A 94 9.43 11.02 -5.31
C LYS A 94 9.88 10.52 -6.67
N ASN A 95 10.41 9.31 -6.79
CA ASN A 95 10.96 8.77 -8.04
C ASN A 95 10.13 7.64 -8.65
N VAL A 96 9.17 7.06 -7.90
CA VAL A 96 8.20 6.09 -8.41
C VAL A 96 7.14 6.76 -9.28
N SER A 97 6.52 5.98 -10.16
CA SER A 97 5.42 6.41 -11.04
C SER A 97 4.21 6.86 -10.21
N GLN A 98 3.32 7.63 -10.85
CA GLN A 98 2.10 8.10 -10.18
C GLN A 98 1.20 6.94 -9.75
N GLU A 99 1.11 5.88 -10.56
CA GLU A 99 0.37 4.65 -10.24
C GLU A 99 0.85 4.01 -8.93
N ILE A 100 2.17 3.89 -8.73
CA ILE A 100 2.73 3.36 -7.47
C ILE A 100 2.40 4.28 -6.29
N ARG A 101 2.40 5.60 -6.48
CA ARG A 101 1.99 6.54 -5.42
C ARG A 101 0.54 6.39 -5.06
N ASP A 102 -0.32 6.26 -6.05
CA ASP A 102 -1.76 6.10 -5.86
C ASP A 102 -2.05 4.79 -5.12
N GLN A 103 -1.34 3.71 -5.45
CA GLN A 103 -1.37 2.45 -4.70
C GLN A 103 -0.91 2.65 -3.25
N LEU A 104 0.28 3.24 -3.01
CA LEU A 104 0.78 3.47 -1.64
C LEU A 104 -0.18 4.32 -0.79
N ASN A 105 -0.85 5.30 -1.41
CA ASN A 105 -1.87 6.10 -0.74
C ASN A 105 -3.13 5.28 -0.42
N ALA A 106 -3.57 4.42 -1.34
CA ALA A 106 -4.69 3.52 -1.12
C ALA A 106 -4.39 2.46 -0.04
N GLU A 107 -3.16 1.94 0.03
CA GLU A 107 -2.70 1.04 1.10
C GLU A 107 -2.78 1.72 2.47
N ALA A 108 -2.29 2.96 2.57
CA ALA A 108 -2.37 3.74 3.80
C ALA A 108 -3.83 3.98 4.23
N GLU A 109 -4.73 4.26 3.27
CA GLU A 109 -6.15 4.44 3.56
C GLU A 109 -6.82 3.13 3.99
N ALA A 110 -6.50 2.00 3.35
CA ALA A 110 -6.98 0.68 3.73
C ALA A 110 -6.62 0.32 5.17
N VAL A 111 -5.36 0.54 5.56
CA VAL A 111 -4.90 0.32 6.95
C VAL A 111 -5.69 1.21 7.93
N GLN A 112 -5.91 2.48 7.61
CA GLN A 112 -6.68 3.39 8.48
C GLN A 112 -8.15 2.96 8.63
N ILE A 113 -8.78 2.49 7.55
CA ILE A 113 -10.16 1.97 7.58
C ILE A 113 -10.26 0.79 8.54
N ILE A 114 -9.32 -0.15 8.46
CA ILE A 114 -9.33 -1.33 9.31
C ILE A 114 -9.08 -0.96 10.78
N LEU A 115 -8.10 -0.08 11.05
CA LEU A 115 -7.80 0.39 12.40
C LEU A 115 -8.96 1.14 13.06
N THR A 116 -9.68 1.94 12.28
CA THR A 116 -10.80 2.75 12.80
C THR A 116 -12.10 1.95 12.88
N GLY A 117 -12.20 0.84 12.13
CA GLY A 117 -13.33 -0.08 12.14
C GLY A 117 -14.65 0.54 11.68
N ILE A 118 -14.57 1.43 10.69
CA ILE A 118 -15.68 2.25 10.15
C ILE A 118 -16.27 1.64 8.89
#